data_AF-A0A944P2M9-F1
#
_entry.id   AF-A0A944P2M9-F1
#
_cell.length_a   1.000
_cell.length_b   1.000
_cell.length_c   1.000
_cell.angle_alpha   90.00
_cell.angle_beta   90.00
_cell.angle_gamma   90.00
#
_symmetry.space_group_name_H-M   'P 1'
#
loop_
_entity.id
_entity.type
_entity.pdbx_description
1 polymer ?
#
loop_
_entity_poly.entity_id
_entity_poly.type
_entity_poly.pdbx_seq_one_letter_code
_entity_poly.pdbx_strand_id
1 'polypeptide(L)'
;MGAAICHSTSRMENVSSKVRLMILLGDGFANDTGYKNDYAIEDTRRAISEARSKNIFVHGITVNIPGDPKLDDLYGNIHHNLISDIRELPDKLLNIYGSLTR
;
A
#
# COMPACT_ATOMS: atom_id res chain seq x y z
N MET A 1 3.39 1.57 -10.22
CA MET A 1 3.01 1.79 -8.80
C MET A 1 4.20 2.26 -7.94
N GLY A 2 5.38 1.66 -8.06
CA GLY A 2 6.58 2.06 -7.31
C GLY A 2 6.90 3.55 -7.40
N ALA A 3 6.83 4.15 -8.61
CA ALA A 3 7.04 5.58 -8.80
C ALA A 3 6.10 6.46 -7.96
N ALA A 4 4.83 6.10 -7.84
CA ALA A 4 3.85 6.83 -7.02
C ALA A 4 4.16 6.74 -5.52
N ILE A 5 4.65 5.58 -5.06
CA ILE A 5 5.08 5.37 -3.67
C ILE A 5 6.33 6.19 -3.37
N CYS A 6 7.33 6.17 -4.25
CA CYS A 6 8.56 6.96 -4.11
C CYS A 6 8.25 8.47 -4.08
N HIS A 7 7.40 8.95 -4.99
CA HIS A 7 6.97 10.33 -5.01
C HIS A 7 6.26 10.71 -3.69
N SER A 8 5.27 9.93 -3.27
CA SER A 8 4.50 10.19 -2.05
C SER A 8 5.39 10.15 -0.81
N THR A 9 6.34 9.22 -0.74
CA THR A 9 7.35 9.12 0.30
C THR A 9 8.15 10.41 0.43
N SER A 10 8.68 10.93 -0.68
CA SER A 10 9.44 12.19 -0.68
C SER A 10 8.61 13.39 -0.18
N ARG A 11 7.31 13.40 -0.47
CA ARG A 11 6.40 14.46 -0.02
C ARG A 11 6.14 14.35 1.48
N MET A 12 5.94 13.14 1.98
CA MET A 12 5.63 12.87 3.39
C MET A 12 6.84 13.03 4.31
N GLU A 13 8.08 12.84 3.83
CA GLU A 13 9.30 13.07 4.61
C GLU A 13 9.38 14.51 5.15
N ASN A 14 8.89 15.47 4.37
CA ASN A 14 8.90 16.89 4.70
C ASN A 14 7.74 17.31 5.63
N VAL A 15 6.84 16.38 5.99
CA VAL A 15 5.68 16.66 6.84
C VAL A 15 5.97 16.25 8.28
N SER A 16 5.95 17.20 9.21
CA SER A 16 6.04 16.91 10.64
C SER A 16 4.72 16.29 11.12
N SER A 17 4.72 14.98 11.38
CA SER A 17 3.59 14.25 11.93
C SER A 17 4.08 13.12 12.83
N LYS A 18 3.33 12.84 13.91
CA LYS A 18 3.60 11.70 14.80
C LYS A 18 3.36 10.36 14.11
N VAL A 19 2.40 10.31 13.20
CA VAL A 19 2.06 9.13 12.40
C VAL A 19 1.96 9.54 10.93
N ARG A 20 2.69 8.85 10.07
CA ARG A 20 2.64 9.02 8.61
C ARG A 20 2.05 7.77 8.01
N LEU A 21 0.83 7.86 7.49
CA LEU A 21 0.10 6.75 6.87
C LEU A 21 -0.09 7.02 5.38
N MET A 22 0.29 6.07 4.55
CA MET A 22 0.06 6.01 3.12
C MET A 22 -0.89 4.83 2.84
N ILE A 23 -2.02 5.11 2.22
CA ILE A 23 -3.00 4.09 1.81
C ILE A 23 -2.95 3.96 0.29
N LEU A 24 -2.71 2.75 -0.20
CA LEU A 24 -2.72 2.43 -1.61
C LEU A 24 -4.08 1.82 -1.95
N LEU A 25 -4.92 2.54 -2.70
CA LEU A 25 -6.23 2.07 -3.12
C LEU A 25 -6.18 1.70 -4.61
N GLY A 26 -6.47 0.45 -4.96
CA GLY A 26 -6.43 0.01 -6.35
C GLY A 26 -6.82 -1.45 -6.56
N ASP A 27 -6.55 -1.96 -7.75
CA ASP A 27 -6.71 -3.38 -8.11
C ASP A 27 -5.59 -4.26 -7.51
N GLY A 28 -4.56 -3.64 -6.91
CA GLY A 28 -3.51 -4.31 -6.15
C GLY A 28 -2.36 -4.82 -7.00
N PHE A 29 -2.48 -4.79 -8.33
CA PHE A 29 -1.40 -5.21 -9.20
C PHE A 29 -0.36 -4.10 -9.35
N ALA A 30 0.91 -4.48 -9.23
CA ALA A 30 2.06 -3.58 -9.42
C ALA A 30 2.33 -3.22 -10.88
N ASN A 31 1.31 -3.08 -11.72
CA ASN A 31 1.49 -2.76 -13.13
C ASN A 31 2.01 -1.32 -13.29
N ASP A 32 3.02 -1.13 -14.14
CA ASP A 32 3.53 0.19 -14.52
C ASP A 32 3.72 0.30 -16.04
N THR A 33 3.69 1.53 -16.56
CA THR A 33 3.90 1.82 -17.98
C THR A 33 5.38 1.66 -18.33
N GLY A 34 5.81 0.43 -18.58
CA GLY A 34 7.17 0.14 -19.02
C GLY A 34 7.72 -1.22 -18.58
N TYR A 35 7.13 -1.85 -17.56
CA TYR A 35 7.54 -3.17 -17.06
C TYR A 35 6.37 -3.89 -16.38
N LYS A 36 6.36 -5.23 -16.45
CA LYS A 36 5.31 -6.12 -15.90
C LYS A 36 5.93 -7.29 -15.13
N ASN A 37 5.09 -8.09 -14.47
CA ASN A 37 5.45 -9.32 -13.75
C ASN A 37 6.41 -9.06 -12.57
N ASP A 38 7.33 -9.99 -12.30
CA ASP A 38 8.16 -10.03 -11.09
C ASP A 38 8.99 -8.76 -10.88
N TYR A 39 9.48 -8.14 -11.95
CA TYR A 39 10.23 -6.88 -11.82
C TYR A 39 9.35 -5.76 -11.25
N ALA A 40 8.08 -5.72 -11.65
CA ALA A 40 7.15 -4.71 -11.17
C ALA A 40 6.78 -4.91 -9.70
N ILE A 41 6.68 -6.18 -9.29
CA ILE A 41 6.48 -6.60 -7.90
C ILE A 41 7.70 -6.18 -7.07
N GLU A 42 8.91 -6.49 -7.50
CA GLU A 42 10.15 -6.16 -6.76
C GLU A 42 10.40 -4.66 -6.68
N ASP A 43 10.15 -3.90 -7.75
CA ASP A 43 10.23 -2.44 -7.73
C ASP A 43 9.29 -1.84 -6.69
N THR A 44 8.05 -2.33 -6.66
CA THR A 44 7.07 -1.87 -5.68
C THR A 44 7.41 -2.32 -4.25
N ARG A 45 7.87 -3.57 -4.05
CA ARG A 45 8.35 -4.05 -2.74
C ARG A 45 9.49 -3.18 -2.21
N ARG A 46 10.43 -2.81 -3.08
CA ARG A 46 11.53 -1.90 -2.74
C ARG A 46 11.00 -0.53 -2.33
N ALA A 47 10.10 0.06 -3.11
CA ALA A 47 9.49 1.35 -2.78
C ALA A 47 8.74 1.33 -1.43
N ILE A 48 8.01 0.25 -1.14
CA ILE A 48 7.33 0.04 0.15
C ILE A 48 8.36 -0.07 1.30
N SER A 49 9.43 -0.83 1.09
CA SER A 49 10.51 -0.99 2.08
C SER A 49 11.19 0.35 2.39
N GLU A 50 11.46 1.15 1.36
CA GLU A 50 12.04 2.49 1.51
C GLU A 50 11.10 3.46 2.24
N ALA A 51 9.79 3.41 1.97
CA ALA A 51 8.81 4.19 2.72
C ALA A 51 8.78 3.80 4.21
N ARG A 52 8.82 2.49 4.51
CA ARG A 52 8.81 1.96 5.88
C ARG A 52 10.06 2.35 6.66
N SER A 53 11.25 2.32 6.04
CA SER A 53 12.49 2.74 6.70
C SER A 53 12.47 4.22 7.09
N LYS A 54 11.59 5.02 6.48
CA LYS A 54 11.34 6.44 6.77
C LYS A 54 10.19 6.66 7.76
N ASN A 55 9.78 5.61 8.49
CA ASN A 55 8.65 5.61 9.44
C ASN A 55 7.31 6.01 8.79
N ILE A 56 7.12 5.65 7.52
CA ILE A 56 5.84 5.80 6.82
C ILE A 56 5.17 4.43 6.78
N PHE A 57 4.01 4.33 7.42
CA PHE A 57 3.16 3.15 7.36
C PHE A 57 2.50 3.08 6.00
N VAL A 58 2.67 1.98 5.28
CA VAL A 58 2.06 1.74 3.98
C VAL A 58 1.06 0.59 4.10
N HIS A 59 -0.18 0.83 3.69
CA HIS A 59 -1.27 -0.15 3.73
C HIS A 59 -2.01 -0.22 2.39
N GLY A 60 -2.17 -1.41 1.83
CA GLY A 60 -2.95 -1.66 0.62
C GLY A 60 -4.43 -1.86 0.90
N ILE A 61 -5.30 -1.30 0.07
CA ILE A 61 -6.72 -1.65 0.01
C ILE A 61 -7.01 -2.02 -1.44
N THR A 62 -7.29 -3.30 -1.64
CA THR A 62 -7.52 -3.87 -2.95
C THR A 62 -9.02 -3.94 -3.21
N VAL A 63 -9.47 -3.45 -4.35
CA VAL A 63 -10.88 -3.51 -4.76
C VAL A 63 -11.00 -4.55 -5.87
N ASN A 64 -11.93 -5.48 -5.72
CA ASN A 64 -12.44 -6.32 -6.82
C ASN A 64 -11.56 -7.46 -7.36
N ILE A 65 -10.57 -7.96 -6.60
CA ILE A 65 -9.79 -9.14 -7.02
C ILE A 65 -9.95 -10.28 -6.02
N PRO A 66 -10.58 -11.41 -6.39
CA PRO A 66 -10.51 -12.62 -5.58
C PRO A 66 -9.03 -13.01 -5.44
N GLY A 67 -8.55 -13.08 -4.19
CA GLY A 67 -7.17 -13.24 -3.77
C GLY A 67 -6.24 -13.93 -4.77
N ASP A 68 -5.57 -13.14 -5.60
CA ASP A 68 -4.41 -13.59 -6.35
C ASP A 68 -3.26 -13.73 -5.33
N PRO A 69 -2.63 -14.91 -5.20
CA PRO A 69 -1.48 -15.13 -4.31
C PRO A 69 -0.37 -14.09 -4.49
N LYS A 70 -0.27 -13.47 -5.67
CA LYS A 70 0.71 -12.41 -5.96
C LYS A 70 0.50 -11.13 -5.14
N LEU A 71 -0.69 -10.90 -4.59
CA LEU A 71 -0.96 -9.75 -3.71
C LEU A 71 -0.29 -9.94 -2.35
N ASP A 72 -0.31 -11.16 -1.81
CA ASP A 72 0.40 -11.52 -0.58
C ASP A 72 1.91 -11.38 -0.79
N ASP A 73 2.42 -11.81 -1.95
CA ASP A 73 3.83 -11.62 -2.32
C ASP A 73 4.21 -10.14 -2.43
N LEU A 74 3.28 -9.23 -2.71
CA LEU A 74 3.58 -7.82 -2.89
C LEU A 74 3.53 -7.02 -1.59
N TYR A 75 2.43 -7.15 -0.84
CA TYR A 75 2.16 -6.36 0.35
C TYR A 75 2.51 -7.10 1.65
N GLY A 76 2.53 -8.44 1.63
CA GLY A 76 2.52 -9.29 2.81
C GLY A 76 1.12 -9.42 3.42
N ASN A 77 0.82 -10.59 4.00
CA ASN A 77 -0.51 -10.97 4.49
C ASN A 77 -1.15 -9.98 5.49
N ILE A 78 -0.35 -9.15 6.18
CA ILE A 78 -0.83 -8.24 7.24
C ILE A 78 -1.14 -6.83 6.73
N HIS A 79 -0.67 -6.48 5.53
CA HIS A 79 -0.59 -5.07 5.09
C HIS A 79 -1.50 -4.72 3.93
N HIS A 80 -2.45 -5.59 3.61
CA HIS A 80 -3.49 -5.27 2.65
C HIS A 80 -4.86 -5.76 3.12
N ASN A 81 -5.91 -5.07 2.69
CA ASN A 81 -7.29 -5.49 2.88
C ASN A 81 -7.95 -5.65 1.51
N LEU A 82 -8.63 -6.77 1.28
CA LEU A 82 -9.53 -6.91 0.14
C LEU A 82 -10.92 -6.36 0.51
N ILE A 83 -11.48 -5.52 -0.35
CA ILE A 83 -12.88 -5.09 -0.26
C ILE A 83 -13.64 -5.53 -1.52
N SER A 84 -14.79 -6.15 -1.28
CA SER A 84 -15.76 -6.53 -2.32
C SER A 84 -16.81 -5.44 -2.55
N ASP A 85 -17.02 -4.58 -1.57
CA ASP A 85 -17.97 -3.48 -1.61
C ASP A 85 -17.32 -2.18 -1.12
N ILE A 86 -17.45 -1.11 -1.91
CA ILE A 86 -16.91 0.21 -1.57
C ILE A 86 -17.50 0.77 -0.27
N ARG A 87 -18.71 0.33 0.12
CA ARG A 87 -19.36 0.72 1.36
C ARG A 87 -18.65 0.18 2.61
N GLU A 88 -17.77 -0.81 2.47
CA GLU A 88 -16.92 -1.32 3.56
C GLU A 88 -15.72 -0.40 3.85
N LEU A 89 -15.35 0.48 2.91
CA LEU A 89 -14.14 1.29 3.02
C LEU A 89 -14.10 2.16 4.29
N PRO A 90 -15.16 2.87 4.71
CA PRO A 90 -15.14 3.67 5.94
C PRO A 90 -14.77 2.84 7.18
N ASP A 91 -15.35 1.65 7.33
CA ASP A 91 -15.09 0.77 8.46
C ASP A 91 -13.66 0.21 8.42
N LYS A 92 -13.16 -0.14 7.23
CA LYS A 92 -11.77 -0.60 7.05
C LYS A 92 -10.76 0.49 7.39
N LEU A 93 -11.01 1.73 6.96
CA LEU A 93 -10.14 2.88 7.25
C LEU A 93 -10.05 3.14 8.77
N LEU A 94 -11.18 3.04 9.46
CA LEU A 94 -11.23 3.19 10.92
C LEU A 94 -10.37 2.13 11.61
N ASN A 95 -10.48 0.87 11.19
CA ASN A 95 -9.69 -0.23 11.75
C ASN A 95 -8.19 -0.08 11.48
N ILE A 96 -7.81 0.34 10.27
CA ILE A 96 -6.40 0.59 9.91
C ILE A 96 -5.84 1.67 10.83
N TYR A 97 -6.52 2.80 10.96
CA TYR A 97 -6.08 3.89 11.83
C TYR A 97 -5.98 3.46 13.30
N GLY A 98 -6.99 2.74 13.82
CA GLY A 98 -7.00 2.25 15.19
C GLY A 98 -5.85 1.28 15.51
N SER A 99 -5.38 0.51 14.53
CA SER A 99 -4.21 -0.37 14.70
C SER A 99 -2.88 0.40 14.84
N LEU A 100 -2.80 1.61 14.28
CA LEU A 100 -1.60 2.44 14.26
C LEU A 100 -1.46 3.34 15.50
N THR A 101 -2.57 3.64 16.18
CA THR A 101 -2.61 4.57 17.31
C THR A 101 -2.83 3.88 18.66
N ARG A 102 -2.64 2.56 18.73
CA ARG A 102 -2.65 1.83 20.01
C ARG A 102 -1.37 2.01 20.81
#